data_AF-A0A2M9P049-F1
#
_entry.id   AF-A0A2M9P049-F1
#
_cell.length_a   1.000
_cell.length_b   1.000
_cell.length_c   1.000
_cell.angle_alpha   90.00
_cell.angle_beta   90.00
_cell.angle_gamma   90.00
#
_symmetry.space_group_name_H-M   'P 1'
#
loop_
_entity.id
_entity.type
_entity.pdbx_description
1 polymer ?
#
loop_
_entity_poly.entity_id
_entity_poly.type
_entity_poly.pdbx_seq_one_letter_code
_entity_poly.pdbx_strand_id
1 'polypeptide(L)'
;MERQETVRLISNDRESKSMTKEGCSLKHSSIPRPFSPELQNHLSGRHLLSSEIPFSEAKILEHLKNGHVSHTSGVQSGNGKFTCLRCGNKDQAMFHTIPCKVCNRDCAYCRSCIMMGRVSECARLYQWIGPGLLYAIPDPVMCWDGKLSDGQKTASQRAVGAVNEKEELLVWAV
;
A
#
# COMPACT_ATOMS: atom_id res chain seq x y z
N MET A 1 34.41 62.89 47.20
CA MET A 1 35.12 62.96 45.90
C MET A 1 35.21 61.54 45.40
N GLU A 2 34.11 61.05 44.85
CA GLU A 2 33.87 59.65 44.47
C GLU A 2 33.33 59.65 43.04
N ARG A 3 34.01 58.91 42.15
CA ARG A 3 33.56 58.48 40.82
C ARG A 3 34.35 57.18 40.54
N GLN A 4 33.74 56.01 40.71
CA GLN A 4 32.99 55.23 39.70
C GLN A 4 33.72 55.08 38.37
N GLU A 5 34.11 53.83 38.03
CA GLU A 5 33.90 53.32 36.67
C GLU A 5 33.77 51.78 36.64
N THR A 6 32.55 51.35 36.33
CA THR A 6 32.04 50.00 36.07
C THR A 6 32.58 49.38 34.77
N VAL A 7 32.94 48.10 34.81
CA VAL A 7 33.24 47.26 33.64
C VAL A 7 31.93 46.70 33.06
N ARG A 8 31.71 46.91 31.75
CA ARG A 8 30.54 46.43 30.99
C ARG A 8 30.79 45.05 30.38
N LEU A 9 29.88 44.12 30.64
CA LEU A 9 29.70 42.85 29.93
C LEU A 9 29.06 43.13 28.56
N ILE A 10 29.62 42.54 27.50
CA ILE A 10 29.02 42.55 26.15
C ILE A 10 28.48 41.14 25.91
N SER A 11 27.16 41.00 25.93
CA SER A 11 26.42 39.85 25.43
C SER A 11 25.46 40.39 24.38
N ASN A 12 25.63 39.92 23.14
CA ASN A 12 24.83 40.31 21.99
C ASN A 12 23.46 39.63 22.05
N ASP A 13 22.44 40.37 22.48
CA ASP A 13 21.04 40.07 22.20
C ASP A 13 20.49 41.14 21.25
N ARG A 14 20.30 40.75 19.98
CA ARG A 14 19.44 41.47 19.04
C ARG A 14 18.77 40.44 18.14
N GLU A 15 17.52 40.12 18.44
CA GLU A 15 16.47 40.13 17.43
C GLU A 15 15.10 40.11 18.08
N SER A 16 14.39 41.23 17.94
CA SER A 16 12.94 41.33 18.10
C SER A 16 12.46 42.49 17.26
N LYS A 17 12.02 42.19 16.03
CA LYS A 17 10.97 42.98 15.37
C LYS A 17 9.94 42.01 14.82
N SER A 18 8.76 42.11 15.42
CA SER A 18 7.52 41.54 14.96
C SER A 18 7.15 42.10 13.60
N MET A 19 6.82 41.21 12.67
CA MET A 19 5.89 41.52 11.58
C MET A 19 4.92 40.35 11.47
N THR A 20 3.73 40.58 12.00
CA THR A 20 2.52 39.89 11.61
C THR A 20 2.31 40.05 10.11
N LYS A 21 2.03 38.95 9.40
CA LYS A 21 0.78 38.77 8.63
C LYS A 21 0.81 37.51 7.77
N GLU A 22 -0.38 36.93 7.72
CA GLU A 22 -0.95 36.16 6.61
C GLU A 22 -0.53 34.70 6.49
N GLY A 23 -1.35 33.86 7.16
CA GLY A 23 -1.48 32.45 6.86
C GLY A 23 -1.81 32.25 5.39
N CYS A 24 -0.93 31.55 4.69
CA CYS A 24 -1.20 30.99 3.37
C CYS A 24 -2.12 29.78 3.56
N SER A 25 -3.42 30.03 3.70
CA SER A 25 -4.43 29.00 3.49
C SER A 25 -4.45 28.70 2.00
N LEU A 26 -3.59 27.76 1.57
CA LEU A 26 -3.69 27.16 0.26
C LEU A 26 -5.00 26.37 0.22
N LYS A 27 -6.08 27.07 -0.14
CA LYS A 27 -7.28 26.44 -0.64
C LYS A 27 -6.93 25.79 -1.96
N HIS A 28 -6.41 24.56 -1.89
CA HIS A 28 -6.37 23.69 -3.06
C HIS A 28 -7.81 23.42 -3.44
N SER A 29 -8.26 24.15 -4.45
CA SER A 29 -9.47 23.84 -5.20
C SER A 29 -9.23 22.47 -5.85
N SER A 30 -9.60 21.40 -5.15
CA SER A 30 -9.45 20.03 -5.63
C SER A 30 -10.58 19.76 -6.60
N ILE A 31 -10.43 20.22 -7.85
CA ILE A 31 -11.25 19.70 -8.95
C ILE A 31 -11.04 18.18 -8.93
N PRO A 32 -12.12 17.37 -8.76
CA PRO A 32 -12.00 15.92 -8.81
C PRO A 32 -11.43 15.57 -10.19
N ARG A 33 -10.22 15.00 -10.22
CA ARG A 33 -9.64 14.56 -11.48
C ARG A 33 -10.50 13.42 -12.01
N PRO A 34 -10.93 13.46 -13.28
CA PRO A 34 -11.72 12.38 -13.84
C PRO A 34 -10.91 11.08 -13.83
N PHE A 35 -11.61 9.96 -13.69
CA PHE A 35 -11.03 8.64 -13.76
C PHE A 35 -11.98 7.65 -14.43
N SER A 36 -11.41 6.57 -14.97
CA SER A 36 -12.14 5.48 -15.61
C SER A 36 -12.69 4.52 -14.56
N PRO A 37 -14.03 4.34 -14.47
CA PRO A 37 -14.65 3.35 -13.59
C PRO A 37 -14.21 1.93 -13.90
N GLU A 38 -13.93 1.61 -15.17
CA GLU A 38 -13.47 0.28 -15.58
C GLU A 38 -12.08 -0.02 -15.03
N LEU A 39 -11.17 0.96 -15.10
CA LEU A 39 -9.82 0.81 -14.56
C LEU A 39 -9.83 0.77 -13.03
N GLN A 40 -10.68 1.59 -12.39
CA GLN A 40 -10.92 1.54 -10.96
C GLN A 40 -11.39 0.15 -10.53
N ASN A 41 -12.45 -0.38 -11.15
CA ASN A 41 -12.97 -1.71 -10.84
C ASN A 41 -11.92 -2.82 -11.05
N HIS A 42 -11.11 -2.71 -12.11
CA HIS A 42 -10.08 -3.70 -12.40
C HIS A 42 -8.94 -3.70 -11.38
N LEU A 43 -8.46 -2.51 -10.96
CA LEU A 43 -7.31 -2.38 -10.06
C LEU A 43 -7.67 -2.35 -8.57
N SER A 44 -8.94 -2.11 -8.22
CA SER A 44 -9.37 -2.06 -6.82
C SER A 44 -9.12 -3.38 -6.10
N GLY A 45 -8.38 -3.33 -4.99
CA GLY A 45 -8.02 -4.50 -4.21
C GLY A 45 -7.01 -5.44 -4.90
N ARG A 46 -6.40 -5.03 -6.02
CA ARG A 46 -5.42 -5.84 -6.75
C ARG A 46 -4.06 -5.17 -6.80
N HIS A 47 -3.03 -6.01 -6.96
CA HIS A 47 -1.65 -5.59 -7.15
C HIS A 47 -1.07 -6.34 -8.35
N LEU A 48 -1.12 -5.69 -9.51
CA LEU A 48 -0.99 -6.35 -10.82
C LEU A 48 0.27 -5.93 -11.58
N LEU A 49 0.88 -6.87 -12.29
CA LEU A 49 1.87 -6.60 -13.32
C LEU A 49 1.22 -5.86 -14.50
N SER A 50 2.02 -5.10 -15.26
CA SER A 50 1.54 -4.43 -16.49
C SER A 50 0.87 -5.41 -17.47
N SER A 51 1.40 -6.63 -17.60
CA SER A 51 0.85 -7.70 -18.46
C SER A 51 -0.51 -8.24 -18.02
N GLU A 52 -0.94 -7.98 -16.79
CA GLU A 52 -2.22 -8.44 -16.22
C GLU A 52 -3.31 -7.34 -16.33
N ILE A 53 -2.98 -6.20 -16.94
CA ILE A 53 -3.87 -5.05 -17.05
C ILE A 53 -4.34 -4.92 -18.50
N PRO A 54 -5.61 -5.20 -18.81
CA PRO A 54 -6.15 -5.20 -20.18
C PRO A 54 -6.51 -3.78 -20.65
N PHE A 55 -5.66 -2.79 -20.35
CA PHE A 55 -5.84 -1.39 -20.74
C PHE A 55 -4.56 -0.86 -21.37
N SER A 56 -4.69 0.17 -22.22
CA SER A 56 -3.53 0.77 -22.87
C SER A 56 -2.59 1.43 -21.86
N GLU A 57 -1.29 1.41 -22.16
CA GLU A 57 -0.28 2.07 -21.33
C GLU A 57 -0.58 3.58 -21.16
N ALA A 58 -1.06 4.25 -22.21
CA ALA A 58 -1.48 5.64 -22.14
C ALA A 58 -2.58 5.87 -21.08
N LYS A 59 -3.57 4.98 -20.98
CA LYS A 59 -4.63 5.05 -19.97
C LYS A 59 -4.07 4.88 -18.57
N ILE A 60 -3.15 3.94 -18.36
CA ILE A 60 -2.49 3.72 -17.06
C ILE A 60 -1.65 4.94 -16.67
N LEU A 61 -0.86 5.48 -17.60
CA LEU A 61 -0.02 6.66 -17.38
C LEU A 61 -0.82 7.91 -17.03
N GLU A 62 -1.97 8.12 -17.68
CA GLU A 62 -2.91 9.19 -17.33
C GLU A 62 -3.35 9.08 -15.86
N HIS A 63 -3.72 7.89 -15.41
CA HIS A 63 -4.20 7.66 -14.04
C HIS A 63 -3.08 7.71 -12.99
N LEU A 64 -1.84 7.37 -13.37
CA LEU A 64 -0.65 7.64 -12.56
C LEU A 64 -0.45 9.15 -12.37
N LYS A 65 -0.51 9.94 -13.45
CA LYS A 65 -0.35 11.40 -13.41
C LYS A 65 -1.46 12.06 -12.58
N ASN A 66 -2.68 11.53 -12.67
CA ASN A 66 -3.83 12.04 -11.92
C ASN A 66 -3.85 11.59 -10.45
N GLY A 67 -2.94 10.69 -10.04
CA GLY A 67 -2.84 10.20 -8.67
C GLY A 67 -3.90 9.16 -8.28
N HIS A 68 -4.51 8.50 -9.26
CA HIS A 68 -5.51 7.45 -9.02
C HIS A 68 -4.90 6.04 -9.02
N VAL A 69 -3.75 5.88 -9.67
CA VAL A 69 -2.98 4.64 -9.70
C VAL A 69 -1.61 4.93 -9.12
N SER A 70 -1.05 3.97 -8.39
CA SER A 70 0.36 3.95 -8.00
C SER A 70 1.00 2.66 -8.47
N HIS A 71 2.33 2.62 -8.44
CA HIS A 71 3.05 1.38 -8.63
C HIS A 71 4.23 1.26 -7.68
N THR A 72 4.59 0.02 -7.36
CA THR A 72 5.77 -0.34 -6.59
C THR A 72 6.66 -1.28 -7.41
N SER A 73 7.90 -1.51 -6.97
CA SER A 73 8.72 -2.58 -7.55
C SER A 73 8.12 -3.96 -7.24
N GLY A 74 8.50 -4.97 -8.03
CA GLY A 74 8.06 -6.34 -7.81
C GLY A 74 8.80 -7.03 -6.66
N VAL A 75 10.13 -6.96 -6.70
CA VAL A 75 11.02 -7.45 -5.64
C VAL A 75 11.84 -6.27 -5.14
N GLN A 76 11.97 -6.15 -3.83
CA GLN A 76 12.83 -5.19 -3.15
C GLN A 76 14.10 -5.89 -2.68
N SER A 77 15.25 -5.26 -2.90
CA SER A 77 16.55 -5.68 -2.38
C SER A 77 17.00 -4.71 -1.29
N GLY A 78 17.39 -5.23 -0.13
CA GLY A 78 17.90 -4.46 1.00
C GLY A 78 18.76 -5.31 1.92
N ASN A 79 19.92 -4.78 2.35
CA ASN A 79 20.89 -5.49 3.20
C ASN A 79 21.30 -6.88 2.65
N GLY A 80 21.40 -7.01 1.33
CA GLY A 80 21.73 -8.28 0.66
C GLY A 80 20.62 -9.33 0.69
N LYS A 81 19.40 -8.95 1.09
CA LYS A 81 18.22 -9.84 1.13
C LYS A 81 17.13 -9.33 0.20
N PHE A 82 16.37 -10.27 -0.35
CA PHE A 82 15.21 -10.00 -1.20
C PHE A 82 13.90 -10.13 -0.43
N THR A 83 12.93 -9.28 -0.78
CA THR A 83 11.54 -9.37 -0.33
C THR A 83 10.61 -9.16 -1.52
N CYS A 84 9.66 -10.06 -1.74
CA CYS A 84 8.66 -9.88 -2.80
C CYS A 84 7.54 -8.96 -2.31
N LEU A 85 7.30 -7.86 -3.02
CA LEU A 85 6.25 -6.90 -2.68
C LEU A 85 4.84 -7.32 -3.16
N ARG A 86 4.73 -8.41 -3.94
CA ARG A 86 3.43 -9.00 -4.31
C ARG A 86 2.92 -9.98 -3.27
N CYS A 87 3.71 -11.02 -2.96
CA CYS A 87 3.29 -12.12 -2.08
C CYS A 87 3.86 -12.06 -0.66
N GLY A 88 4.76 -11.11 -0.39
CA GLY A 88 5.42 -11.00 0.92
C GLY A 88 6.50 -12.05 1.20
N ASN A 89 6.86 -12.90 0.23
CA ASN A 89 7.92 -13.90 0.41
C ASN A 89 9.24 -13.24 0.85
N LYS A 90 9.84 -13.78 1.92
CA LYS A 90 11.15 -13.41 2.46
C LYS A 90 12.12 -14.58 2.52
N ASP A 91 11.70 -15.78 2.13
CA ASP A 91 12.60 -16.92 2.02
C ASP A 91 13.55 -16.69 0.84
N GLN A 92 14.85 -16.59 1.16
CA GLN A 92 15.91 -16.30 0.19
C GLN A 92 16.08 -17.45 -0.82
N ALA A 93 15.77 -18.70 -0.43
CA ALA A 93 15.81 -19.86 -1.33
C ALA A 93 14.74 -19.78 -2.44
N MET A 94 13.69 -18.99 -2.21
CA MET A 94 12.61 -18.74 -3.16
C MET A 94 12.89 -17.56 -4.11
N PHE A 95 14.12 -17.05 -4.15
CA PHE A 95 14.56 -16.08 -5.15
C PHE A 95 15.61 -16.67 -6.08
N HIS A 96 15.61 -16.21 -7.33
CA HIS A 96 16.63 -16.57 -8.29
C HIS A 96 16.96 -15.39 -9.19
N THR A 97 18.25 -15.21 -9.48
CA THR A 97 18.77 -14.10 -10.28
C THR A 97 19.07 -14.57 -11.70
N ILE A 98 18.60 -13.82 -12.68
CA ILE A 98 18.82 -14.11 -14.11
C ILE A 98 19.23 -12.86 -14.87
N PRO A 99 19.99 -12.99 -15.97
CA PRO A 99 20.25 -11.86 -16.87
C PRO A 99 18.94 -11.42 -17.54
N CYS A 100 18.39 -10.30 -17.10
CA CYS A 100 17.06 -9.85 -17.51
C CYS A 100 17.12 -9.05 -18.81
N LYS A 101 16.30 -9.44 -19.79
CA LYS A 101 16.18 -8.74 -21.09
C LYS A 101 15.37 -7.43 -21.01
N VAL A 102 14.62 -7.22 -19.93
CA VAL A 102 13.81 -6.00 -19.75
C VAL A 102 14.67 -4.85 -19.24
N CYS A 103 15.49 -5.09 -18.21
CA CYS A 103 16.32 -4.06 -17.60
C CYS A 103 17.82 -4.18 -17.93
N ASN A 104 18.22 -5.18 -18.74
CA ASN A 104 19.59 -5.47 -19.16
C ASN A 104 20.60 -5.59 -18.01
N ARG A 105 20.14 -6.14 -16.88
CA ARG A 105 20.95 -6.41 -15.67
C ARG A 105 20.56 -7.75 -15.08
N ASP A 106 21.40 -8.27 -14.20
CA ASP A 106 21.05 -9.39 -13.35
C ASP A 106 19.90 -8.98 -12.43
N CYS A 107 18.80 -9.73 -12.49
CA CYS A 107 17.54 -9.39 -11.84
C CYS A 107 16.99 -10.60 -11.11
N ALA A 108 16.81 -10.47 -9.80
CA ALA A 108 16.13 -11.44 -8.98
C ALA A 108 14.63 -11.46 -9.29
N TYR A 109 14.04 -12.64 -9.20
CA TYR A 109 12.59 -12.83 -9.25
C TYR A 109 12.13 -13.80 -8.16
N CYS A 110 10.88 -13.63 -7.75
CA CYS A 110 10.26 -14.48 -6.74
C CYS A 110 9.67 -15.75 -7.38
N ARG A 111 10.17 -16.92 -6.96
CA ARG A 111 9.69 -18.23 -7.40
C ARG A 111 8.29 -18.55 -6.88
N SER A 112 7.92 -18.03 -5.71
CA SER A 112 6.58 -18.20 -5.12
C SER A 112 5.47 -17.56 -5.97
N CYS A 113 5.80 -16.59 -6.82
CA CYS A 113 4.84 -15.92 -7.70
C CYS A 113 4.76 -16.53 -9.11
N ILE A 114 5.59 -17.51 -9.48
CA ILE A 114 5.71 -17.98 -10.88
C ILE A 114 4.36 -18.33 -11.50
N MET A 115 3.51 -19.06 -10.76
CA MET A 115 2.20 -19.49 -11.25
C MET A 115 1.23 -18.32 -11.54
N MET A 116 1.43 -17.18 -10.90
CA MET A 116 0.64 -15.96 -11.09
C MET A 116 1.36 -14.92 -11.96
N GLY A 117 2.46 -15.29 -12.62
CA GLY A 117 3.31 -14.38 -13.37
C GLY A 117 4.58 -14.00 -12.61
N ARG A 118 5.72 -14.15 -13.28
CA ARG A 118 7.05 -13.89 -12.73
C ARG A 118 7.18 -12.44 -12.26
N VAL A 119 7.35 -12.26 -10.95
CA VAL A 119 7.60 -10.95 -10.32
C VAL A 119 9.11 -10.76 -10.13
N SER A 120 9.69 -9.88 -10.95
CA SER A 120 11.12 -9.53 -10.92
C SER A 120 11.35 -8.20 -10.19
N GLU A 121 12.60 -7.89 -9.80
CA GLU A 121 12.96 -6.58 -9.22
C GLU A 121 12.56 -5.41 -10.13
N CYS A 122 12.79 -5.54 -11.44
CA CYS A 122 12.47 -4.50 -12.41
C CYS A 122 11.00 -4.47 -12.83
N ALA A 123 10.17 -5.41 -12.35
CA ALA A 123 8.74 -5.39 -12.64
C ALA A 123 8.06 -4.27 -11.82
N ARG A 124 7.02 -3.67 -12.40
CA ARG A 124 6.14 -2.74 -11.70
C ARG A 124 4.83 -3.45 -11.34
N LEU A 125 4.41 -3.28 -10.10
CA LEU A 125 3.12 -3.74 -9.61
C LEU A 125 2.21 -2.53 -9.40
N TYR A 126 1.11 -2.47 -10.13
CA TYR A 126 0.16 -1.36 -10.13
C TYR A 126 -1.01 -1.66 -9.21
N GLN A 127 -1.48 -0.62 -8.52
CA GLN A 127 -2.63 -0.69 -7.62
C GLN A 127 -3.45 0.60 -7.71
N TRP A 128 -4.74 0.50 -7.38
CA TRP A 128 -5.60 1.66 -7.25
C TRP A 128 -5.35 2.38 -5.92
N ILE A 129 -5.20 3.71 -5.97
CA ILE A 129 -5.08 4.60 -4.80
C ILE A 129 -6.01 5.82 -4.88
N GLY A 130 -6.89 5.86 -5.88
CA GLY A 130 -7.90 6.90 -6.04
C GLY A 130 -9.11 6.68 -5.12
N PRO A 131 -10.24 7.37 -5.42
CA PRO A 131 -11.48 7.18 -4.68
C PRO A 131 -11.90 5.71 -4.59
N GLY A 132 -12.44 5.29 -3.44
CA GLY A 132 -12.92 3.93 -3.25
C GLY A 132 -14.11 3.60 -4.15
N LEU A 133 -14.33 2.31 -4.38
CA LEU A 133 -15.56 1.85 -5.03
C LEU A 133 -16.74 2.09 -4.09
N LEU A 134 -17.80 2.66 -4.64
CA LEU A 134 -19.06 2.86 -3.94
C LEU A 134 -19.96 1.66 -4.21
N TYR A 135 -20.19 0.86 -3.17
CA TYR A 135 -21.15 -0.22 -3.20
C TYR A 135 -22.35 0.16 -2.33
N ALA A 136 -23.56 -0.13 -2.82
CA ALA A 136 -24.74 -0.07 -1.97
C ALA A 136 -24.64 -1.20 -0.95
N ILE A 137 -24.51 -0.84 0.32
CA ILE A 137 -24.56 -1.79 1.43
C ILE A 137 -26.04 -2.00 1.77
N PRO A 138 -26.60 -3.20 1.59
CA PRO A 138 -28.00 -3.46 1.94
C PRO A 138 -28.20 -3.39 3.45
N ASP A 139 -29.33 -2.84 3.88
CA ASP A 139 -29.78 -2.85 5.28
C ASP A 139 -30.90 -3.91 5.42
N PRO A 140 -30.81 -4.87 6.35
CA PRO A 140 -29.77 -5.01 7.37
C PRO A 140 -28.53 -5.80 6.93
N VAL A 141 -27.37 -5.35 7.39
CA VAL A 141 -26.08 -6.03 7.18
C VAL A 141 -25.90 -7.18 8.16
N MET A 142 -25.24 -8.24 7.71
CA MET A 142 -24.88 -9.39 8.56
C MET A 142 -26.09 -10.10 9.22
N CYS A 143 -27.30 -9.90 8.69
CA CYS A 143 -28.48 -10.63 9.10
C CYS A 143 -28.60 -11.91 8.28
N TRP A 144 -27.96 -12.98 8.75
CA TRP A 144 -28.24 -14.32 8.26
C TRP A 144 -29.31 -14.95 9.16
N ASP A 145 -30.48 -15.23 8.59
CA ASP A 145 -31.64 -15.83 9.26
C ASP A 145 -31.75 -17.35 9.05
N GLY A 146 -30.75 -17.93 8.37
CA GLY A 146 -30.71 -19.37 8.13
C GLY A 146 -30.47 -20.19 9.39
N LYS A 147 -30.71 -21.50 9.27
CA LYS A 147 -30.40 -22.48 10.32
C LYS A 147 -29.15 -23.25 9.92
N LEU A 148 -28.17 -23.31 10.82
CA LEU A 148 -26.96 -24.11 10.58
C LEU A 148 -27.34 -25.58 10.49
N SER A 149 -26.80 -26.29 9.50
CA SER A 149 -26.81 -27.76 9.53
C SER A 149 -26.04 -28.27 10.75
N ASP A 150 -26.26 -29.53 11.14
CA ASP A 150 -25.58 -30.08 12.31
C ASP A 150 -24.05 -30.04 12.16
N GLY A 151 -23.54 -30.27 10.95
CA GLY A 151 -22.12 -30.14 10.62
C GLY A 151 -21.62 -28.69 10.73
N GLN A 152 -22.36 -27.73 10.15
CA GLN A 152 -22.03 -26.30 10.23
C GLN A 152 -22.06 -25.79 11.67
N LYS A 153 -23.05 -26.21 12.47
CA LYS A 153 -23.18 -25.85 13.88
C LYS A 153 -22.00 -26.39 14.69
N THR A 154 -21.64 -27.64 14.48
CA THR A 154 -20.48 -28.27 15.13
C THR A 154 -19.19 -27.52 14.77
N ALA A 155 -18.96 -27.25 13.48
CA ALA A 155 -17.80 -26.49 13.01
C ALA A 155 -17.76 -25.07 13.60
N SER A 156 -18.90 -24.37 13.63
CA SER A 156 -19.03 -23.03 14.20
C SER A 156 -18.70 -23.01 15.69
N GLN A 157 -19.25 -23.95 16.46
CA GLN A 157 -18.97 -24.07 17.90
C GLN A 157 -17.50 -24.39 18.17
N ARG A 158 -16.89 -25.28 17.38
CA ARG A 158 -15.46 -25.58 17.49
C ARG A 158 -14.60 -24.36 17.15
N ALA A 159 -14.97 -23.58 16.14
CA ALA A 159 -14.24 -22.36 15.78
C ALA A 159 -14.26 -21.34 16.92
N VAL A 160 -15.39 -21.17 17.61
CA VAL A 160 -15.48 -20.31 18.80
C VAL A 160 -14.57 -20.82 19.92
N GLY A 161 -14.58 -22.13 20.20
CA GLY A 161 -13.69 -22.76 21.18
C GLY A 161 -12.22 -22.51 20.85
N ALA A 162 -11.83 -22.76 19.60
CA ALA A 162 -10.46 -22.64 19.15
C ALA A 162 -9.89 -21.22 19.31
N VAL A 163 -10.71 -20.20 19.03
CA VAL A 163 -10.33 -18.79 19.25
C VAL A 163 -10.11 -18.49 20.73
N ASN A 164 -11.00 -18.97 21.60
CA ASN A 164 -10.89 -18.74 23.05
C ASN A 164 -9.69 -19.47 23.67
N GLU A 165 -9.42 -20.68 23.20
CA GLU A 165 -8.35 -21.56 23.69
C GLU A 165 -7.01 -21.32 22.99
N LYS A 166 -6.99 -20.51 21.93
CA LYS A 166 -5.82 -20.22 21.09
C LYS A 166 -5.19 -21.48 20.48
N GLU A 167 -6.04 -22.41 20.05
CA GLU A 167 -5.62 -23.65 19.38
C GLU A 167 -5.75 -23.54 17.86
N GLU A 168 -5.02 -24.39 17.15
CA GLU A 168 -5.14 -24.55 15.70
C GLU A 168 -6.33 -25.46 15.38
N LEU A 169 -7.28 -24.96 14.57
CA LEU A 169 -8.44 -25.72 14.12
C LEU A 169 -8.52 -25.76 12.59
N LEU A 170 -8.55 -26.97 12.03
CA LEU A 170 -8.89 -27.19 10.63
C LEU A 170 -10.42 -27.35 10.48
N VAL A 171 -11.04 -26.37 9.81
CA VAL A 171 -12.44 -26.47 9.38
C VAL A 171 -12.46 -26.74 7.87
N TRP A 172 -13.06 -27.85 7.47
CA TRP A 172 -13.27 -28.19 6.07
C TRP A 172 -14.75 -28.05 5.73
N ALA A 173 -15.05 -27.21 4.74
CA ALA A 173 -16.39 -27.12 4.17
C ALA A 173 -16.43 -27.99 2.90
N VAL A 174 -17.29 -29.02 2.91
CA VAL A 174 -17.69 -29.78 1.72
C VAL A 174 -18.99 -29.21 1.16
#